data_AF-A0A091E7U1-F1
#
_entry.id   AF-A0A091E7U1-F1
#
_cell.length_a   1.000
_cell.length_b   1.000
_cell.length_c   1.000
_cell.angle_alpha   90.00
_cell.angle_beta   90.00
_cell.angle_gamma   90.00
#
_symmetry.space_group_name_H-M   'P 1'
#
loop_
_entity.id
_entity.type
_entity.pdbx_description
1 polymer ?
#
loop_
_entity_poly.entity_id
_entity_poly.type
_entity_poly.pdbx_seq_one_letter_code
_entity_poly.pdbx_strand_id
1 'polypeptide(L)'
;MTITDDCKDDYQYEEVSTDDDFSLQEDDDDLSKVLQSIQEHTEDAQISASQSVLTSGKSVSEIREAMDDFFCNFLDRLGMSRTLDCFQTEWYELIERGVLTVDDAGLVPDVYTRNQQLETENLSLKKDLENYKRSVDKTEQALLKMQKERDFHRMHHKRVVQEKNRLICDMKRLKAHYASYEPVLKELSEKYQNTLTQKMLTSLERDKAMGQVTGLQAALESLEFGY
;
A
#
# COMPACT_ATOMS: atom_id res chain seq x y z
N MET A 1 10.01 -17.83 -21.92
CA MET A 1 9.97 -17.99 -20.46
C MET A 1 8.51 -17.96 -20.07
N THR A 2 7.95 -19.11 -19.76
CA THR A 2 6.50 -19.32 -19.58
C THR A 2 6.14 -18.79 -18.20
N ILE A 3 5.48 -17.63 -18.14
CA ILE A 3 4.94 -17.08 -16.90
C ILE A 3 3.73 -17.95 -16.56
N THR A 4 3.90 -18.82 -15.57
CA THR A 4 2.83 -19.65 -15.03
C THR A 4 1.80 -18.75 -14.36
N ASP A 5 0.66 -18.64 -15.02
CA ASP A 5 -0.59 -18.07 -14.56
C ASP A 5 -1.25 -19.03 -13.55
N ASP A 6 -0.84 -18.94 -12.28
CA ASP A 6 -1.49 -19.68 -11.19
C ASP A 6 -1.63 -18.79 -9.95
N CYS A 7 -2.35 -17.68 -10.12
CA CYS A 7 -2.86 -16.91 -8.99
C CYS A 7 -4.38 -16.84 -9.11
N LYS A 8 -5.04 -18.00 -8.96
CA LYS A 8 -6.47 -18.03 -8.63
C LYS A 8 -6.64 -17.40 -7.25
N ASP A 9 -6.96 -16.12 -7.27
CA ASP A 9 -7.34 -15.33 -6.13
C ASP A 9 -8.72 -15.79 -5.63
N ASP A 10 -8.70 -16.73 -4.68
CA ASP A 10 -9.90 -17.25 -4.01
C ASP A 10 -10.05 -16.63 -2.60
N TYR A 11 -9.39 -15.50 -2.33
CA TYR A 11 -9.44 -14.84 -1.02
C TYR A 11 -10.60 -13.87 -0.94
N GLN A 12 -11.73 -14.39 -0.47
CA GLN A 12 -12.88 -13.59 -0.08
C GLN A 12 -12.55 -12.84 1.22
N TYR A 13 -12.48 -11.51 1.15
CA TYR A 13 -12.43 -10.67 2.35
C TYR A 13 -13.73 -10.90 3.12
N GLU A 14 -13.59 -11.37 4.37
CA GLU A 14 -14.74 -11.53 5.25
C GLU A 14 -15.17 -10.11 5.65
N GLU A 15 -16.24 -9.62 5.01
CA GLU A 15 -16.84 -8.31 5.24
C GLU A 15 -17.20 -8.20 6.72
N VAL A 16 -16.47 -7.37 7.46
CA VAL A 16 -16.71 -7.15 8.87
C VAL A 16 -18.07 -6.44 8.97
N SER A 17 -19.03 -7.08 9.65
CA SER A 17 -20.36 -6.51 9.89
C SER A 17 -20.21 -5.06 10.36
N THR A 18 -20.74 -4.11 9.59
CA THR A 18 -20.71 -2.65 9.88
C THR A 18 -21.61 -2.27 11.06
N ASP A 19 -22.07 -3.23 11.85
CA ASP A 19 -22.98 -3.03 12.98
C ASP A 19 -22.25 -2.66 14.28
N ASP A 20 -20.91 -2.68 14.30
CA ASP A 20 -20.13 -2.04 15.36
C ASP A 20 -19.75 -0.63 14.90
N ASP A 21 -20.39 0.37 15.52
CA ASP A 21 -20.25 1.82 15.36
C ASP A 21 -18.84 2.33 15.74
N PHE A 22 -17.82 1.81 15.07
CA PHE A 22 -16.47 2.35 15.05
C PHE A 22 -16.20 2.89 13.65
N SER A 23 -16.57 4.15 13.42
CA SER A 23 -16.07 4.89 12.26
C SER A 23 -14.56 5.08 12.42
N LEU A 24 -13.78 4.10 12.00
CA LEU A 24 -12.40 4.36 11.61
C LEU A 24 -12.51 5.15 10.31
N GLN A 25 -12.17 6.43 10.39
CA GLN A 25 -12.01 7.31 9.25
C GLN A 25 -10.89 6.72 8.40
N GLU A 26 -11.26 5.86 7.44
CA GLU A 26 -10.34 5.42 6.40
C GLU A 26 -9.97 6.67 5.60
N ASP A 27 -8.70 7.04 5.64
CA ASP A 27 -8.16 8.17 4.88
C ASP A 27 -8.25 7.86 3.38
N ASP A 28 -9.43 8.13 2.79
CA ASP A 28 -9.73 8.12 1.34
C ASP A 28 -8.78 8.99 0.49
N ASP A 29 -7.94 9.79 1.17
CA ASP A 29 -6.90 10.63 0.58
C ASP A 29 -5.82 9.84 -0.16
N ASP A 30 -5.50 8.60 0.26
CA ASP A 30 -4.42 7.82 -0.36
C ASP A 30 -4.86 7.18 -1.69
N LEU A 31 -6.06 6.59 -1.72
CA LEU A 31 -6.62 5.99 -2.94
C LEU A 31 -6.89 7.06 -4.01
N SER A 32 -7.41 8.22 -3.60
CA SER A 32 -7.67 9.34 -4.50
C SER A 32 -6.40 9.89 -5.15
N LYS A 33 -5.28 9.97 -4.39
CA LYS A 33 -3.96 10.38 -4.92
C LYS A 33 -3.38 9.36 -5.90
N VAL A 34 -3.57 8.07 -5.65
CA VAL A 34 -3.12 7.01 -6.57
C VAL A 34 -3.90 7.06 -7.88
N LEU A 35 -5.22 7.26 -7.84
CA LEU A 35 -6.02 7.40 -9.06
C LEU A 35 -5.66 8.65 -9.85
N GLN A 36 -5.43 9.78 -9.18
CA GLN A 36 -5.05 11.03 -9.83
C GLN A 36 -3.67 10.94 -10.52
N SER A 37 -2.70 10.26 -9.89
CA SER A 37 -1.37 10.05 -10.49
C SER A 37 -1.40 9.08 -11.68
N ILE A 38 -2.28 8.07 -11.67
CA ILE A 38 -2.50 7.20 -12.84
C ILE A 38 -3.11 8.00 -14.00
N GLN A 39 -4.12 8.82 -13.71
CA GLN A 39 -4.79 9.68 -14.70
C GLN A 39 -3.78 10.64 -15.37
N GLU A 40 -2.97 11.35 -14.59
CA GLU A 40 -1.93 12.26 -15.11
C GLU A 40 -0.92 11.51 -16.00
N HIS A 41 -0.47 10.32 -15.59
CA HIS A 41 0.44 9.52 -16.40
C HIS A 41 -0.16 9.02 -17.71
N THR A 42 -1.45 8.69 -17.75
CA THR A 42 -2.14 8.36 -19.00
C THR A 42 -2.30 9.57 -19.92
N GLU A 43 -2.58 10.75 -19.37
CA GLU A 43 -2.71 11.99 -20.13
C GLU A 43 -1.35 12.41 -20.73
N ASP A 44 -0.25 12.31 -19.96
CA ASP A 44 1.11 12.58 -20.43
C ASP A 44 1.58 11.60 -21.52
N ALA A 45 1.25 10.32 -21.38
CA ALA A 45 1.54 9.31 -22.39
C ALA A 45 0.78 9.60 -23.71
N GLN A 46 -0.46 10.08 -23.61
CA GLN A 46 -1.31 10.43 -24.74
C GLN A 46 -0.85 11.72 -25.44
N ILE A 47 -0.38 12.72 -24.68
CA ILE A 47 0.23 13.95 -25.21
C ILE A 47 1.55 13.62 -25.93
N SER A 48 2.38 12.75 -25.35
CA SER A 48 3.65 12.30 -25.95
C SER A 48 3.44 11.49 -27.23
N ALA A 49 2.42 10.62 -27.27
CA ALA A 49 2.03 9.89 -28.46
C ALA A 49 1.51 10.83 -29.57
N SER A 50 0.76 11.86 -29.20
CA SER A 50 0.22 12.86 -30.15
C SER A 50 1.32 13.76 -30.74
N GLN A 51 2.35 14.10 -29.96
CA GLN A 51 3.53 14.84 -30.47
C GLN A 51 4.39 14.00 -31.42
N SER A 52 4.53 12.69 -31.16
CA SER A 52 5.23 11.75 -32.03
C SER A 52 4.59 11.62 -33.43
N VAL A 53 3.25 11.65 -33.49
CA VAL A 53 2.51 11.58 -34.76
C VAL A 53 2.67 12.86 -35.60
N LEU A 54 2.86 14.03 -34.96
CA LEU A 54 3.04 15.31 -35.65
C LEU A 54 4.46 15.52 -36.23
N THR A 55 5.46 14.79 -35.74
CA THR A 55 6.84 14.87 -36.23
C THR A 55 7.18 13.83 -37.31
N SER A 56 6.36 12.78 -37.47
CA SER A 56 6.60 11.70 -38.46
C SER A 56 6.28 12.08 -39.92
N GLY A 57 5.71 13.25 -40.18
CA GLY A 57 5.17 13.61 -41.51
C GLY A 57 5.94 14.68 -42.28
N LYS A 58 7.09 15.16 -41.77
CA LYS A 58 7.91 16.13 -42.49
C LYS A 58 9.09 15.41 -43.12
N SER A 59 8.87 14.88 -44.32
CA SER A 59 9.95 14.55 -45.25
C SER A 59 10.76 15.82 -45.47
N VAL A 60 11.86 15.94 -44.72
CA VAL A 60 12.88 16.95 -44.93
C VAL A 60 13.40 16.70 -46.34
N SER A 61 13.03 17.56 -47.28
CA SER A 61 13.79 17.71 -48.52
C SER A 61 15.23 17.94 -48.07
N GLU A 62 16.11 16.96 -48.28
CA GLU A 62 17.54 17.06 -48.04
C GLU A 62 18.05 18.28 -48.81
N ILE A 63 18.15 19.42 -48.13
CA ILE A 63 18.97 20.53 -48.61
C ILE A 63 20.39 20.00 -48.43
N ARG A 64 21.00 19.56 -49.54
CA ARG A 64 22.38 19.11 -49.52
C ARG A 64 23.24 20.28 -49.05
N GLU A 65 23.95 20.07 -47.94
CA GLU A 65 24.89 21.06 -47.41
C GLU A 65 25.97 21.35 -48.47
N ALA A 66 26.38 22.60 -48.57
CA ALA A 66 27.53 22.98 -49.38
C ALA A 66 28.81 22.43 -48.71
N MET A 67 29.80 22.04 -49.51
CA MET A 67 31.00 21.38 -48.97
C MET A 67 31.80 22.26 -48.00
N ASP A 68 31.81 23.57 -48.21
CA ASP A 68 32.48 24.55 -47.35
C ASP A 68 31.82 24.66 -45.97
N ASP A 69 30.49 24.73 -45.91
CA ASP A 69 29.72 24.66 -44.65
C ASP A 69 30.00 23.34 -43.91
N PHE A 70 30.06 22.24 -44.66
CA PHE A 70 30.37 20.93 -44.09
C PHE A 70 31.77 20.87 -43.48
N PHE A 71 32.81 21.37 -44.16
CA PHE A 71 34.16 21.42 -43.62
C PHE A 71 34.25 22.33 -42.39
N CYS A 72 33.54 23.47 -42.39
CA CYS A 72 33.47 24.34 -41.23
C CYS A 72 32.86 23.62 -40.02
N ASN A 73 31.69 23.00 -40.21
CA ASN A 73 30.99 22.23 -39.17
C ASN A 73 31.82 21.01 -38.70
N PHE A 74 32.54 20.36 -39.62
CA PHE A 74 33.40 19.23 -39.32
C PHE A 74 34.59 19.63 -38.46
N LEU A 75 35.31 20.69 -38.84
CA LEU A 75 36.47 21.19 -38.10
C LEU A 75 36.06 21.75 -36.73
N ASP A 76 34.91 22.43 -36.65
CA ASP A 76 34.36 22.91 -35.38
C ASP A 76 33.98 21.75 -34.45
N ARG A 77 33.27 20.73 -34.97
CA ARG A 77 32.90 19.54 -34.18
C ARG A 77 34.12 18.76 -33.67
N LEU A 78 35.24 18.75 -34.41
CA LEU A 78 36.49 18.14 -33.97
C LEU A 78 37.34 19.05 -33.07
N GLY A 79 36.90 20.28 -32.80
CA GLY A 79 37.62 21.25 -31.97
C GLY A 79 38.90 21.80 -32.62
N MET A 80 39.01 21.73 -33.94
CA MET A 80 40.20 22.14 -34.72
C MET A 80 40.16 23.64 -35.06
N SER A 81 39.97 24.50 -34.06
CA SER A 81 39.71 25.94 -34.24
C SER A 81 40.79 26.68 -35.06
N ARG A 82 42.08 26.37 -34.84
CA ARG A 82 43.18 26.96 -35.64
C ARG A 82 43.12 26.55 -37.11
N THR A 83 42.73 25.32 -37.39
CA THR A 83 42.60 24.81 -38.77
C THR A 83 41.38 25.40 -39.44
N LEU A 84 40.29 25.58 -38.68
CA LEU A 84 39.09 26.27 -39.14
C LEU A 84 39.39 27.72 -39.52
N ASP A 85 40.09 28.48 -38.66
CA ASP A 85 40.46 29.87 -38.94
C ASP A 85 41.34 30.01 -40.19
N CYS A 86 42.34 29.13 -40.34
CA CYS A 86 43.19 29.10 -41.53
C CYS A 86 42.37 28.77 -42.78
N PHE A 87 41.54 27.73 -42.71
CA PHE A 87 40.69 27.30 -43.83
C PHE A 87 39.75 28.41 -44.27
N GLN A 88 39.03 29.05 -43.34
CA GLN A 88 38.11 30.14 -43.65
C GLN A 88 38.85 31.33 -44.28
N THR A 89 40.00 31.72 -43.73
CA THR A 89 40.79 32.84 -44.24
C THR A 89 41.26 32.59 -45.68
N GLU A 90 41.82 31.41 -45.94
CA GLU A 90 42.29 31.02 -47.28
C GLU A 90 41.13 30.88 -48.27
N TRP A 91 40.00 30.34 -47.82
CA TRP A 91 38.80 30.14 -48.65
C TRP A 91 38.22 31.48 -49.12
N TYR A 92 38.05 32.45 -48.21
CA TYR A 92 37.57 33.78 -48.56
C TYR A 92 38.58 34.57 -49.42
N GLU A 93 39.88 34.41 -49.18
CA GLU A 93 40.91 35.04 -50.02
C GLU A 93 40.87 34.52 -51.47
N LEU A 94 40.65 33.22 -51.66
CA LEU A 94 40.55 32.62 -52.99
C LEU A 94 39.28 33.03 -53.75
N ILE A 95 38.18 33.25 -53.02
CA ILE A 95 36.93 33.81 -53.57
C ILE A 95 37.15 35.26 -54.01
N GLU A 96 37.79 36.09 -53.18
CA GLU A 96 38.06 37.51 -53.50
C GLU A 96 38.99 37.66 -54.70
N ARG A 97 39.97 36.76 -54.85
CA ARG A 97 40.86 36.70 -56.03
C ARG A 97 40.18 36.15 -57.29
N GLY A 98 38.94 35.67 -57.19
CA GLY A 98 38.17 35.10 -58.30
C GLY A 98 38.73 33.77 -58.82
N VAL A 99 39.55 33.09 -58.03
CA VAL A 99 40.12 31.77 -58.37
C VAL A 99 39.12 30.65 -58.10
N LEU A 100 38.24 30.85 -57.12
CA LEU A 100 37.13 29.98 -56.76
C LEU A 100 35.83 30.78 -56.85
N THR A 101 34.80 30.20 -57.45
CA THR A 101 33.43 30.68 -57.33
C THR A 101 32.69 29.92 -56.21
N VAL A 102 31.69 30.53 -55.61
CA VAL A 102 30.91 29.91 -54.51
C VAL A 102 30.24 28.59 -54.96
N ASP A 103 29.94 28.46 -56.25
CA ASP A 103 29.35 27.24 -56.84
C ASP A 103 30.37 26.11 -57.09
N ASP A 104 31.69 26.40 -57.08
CA ASP A 104 32.74 25.41 -57.33
C ASP A 104 32.96 24.44 -56.16
N ALA A 105 32.44 24.78 -54.97
CA ALA A 105 32.59 23.97 -53.76
C ALA A 105 31.89 22.61 -53.88
N GLY A 106 30.83 22.51 -54.69
CA GLY A 106 30.01 21.30 -54.81
C GLY A 106 29.19 20.99 -53.56
N LEU A 107 28.41 19.92 -53.64
CA LEU A 107 27.50 19.47 -52.57
C LEU A 107 28.08 18.28 -51.82
N VAL A 108 27.78 18.19 -50.52
CA VAL A 108 28.17 17.04 -49.70
C VAL A 108 27.50 15.76 -50.23
N PRO A 109 28.25 14.65 -50.35
CA PRO A 109 27.67 13.37 -50.74
C PRO A 109 26.62 12.88 -49.73
N ASP A 110 25.43 12.51 -50.22
CA ASP A 110 24.28 12.06 -49.42
C ASP A 110 24.60 10.97 -48.38
N VAL A 111 25.57 10.10 -48.68
CA VAL A 111 26.01 9.02 -47.77
C VAL A 111 26.53 9.57 -46.44
N TYR A 112 27.21 10.72 -46.46
CA TYR A 112 27.75 11.33 -45.25
C TYR A 112 26.64 11.90 -44.36
N THR A 113 25.75 12.68 -44.96
CA THR A 113 24.57 13.25 -44.27
C THR A 113 23.71 12.16 -43.66
N ARG A 114 23.49 11.07 -44.42
CA ARG A 114 22.75 9.90 -43.92
C ARG A 114 23.46 9.20 -42.76
N ASN A 115 24.78 9.02 -42.82
CA ASN A 115 25.53 8.42 -41.71
C ASN A 115 25.43 9.29 -40.45
N GLN A 116 25.55 10.61 -40.58
CA GLN A 116 25.39 11.52 -39.45
C GLN A 116 23.99 11.44 -38.82
N GLN A 117 22.93 11.37 -39.64
CA GLN A 117 21.56 11.16 -39.16
C GLN A 117 21.40 9.81 -38.45
N LEU A 118 21.98 8.73 -39.00
CA LEU A 118 21.95 7.41 -38.36
C LEU A 118 22.72 7.37 -37.04
N GLU A 119 23.83 8.11 -36.93
CA GLU A 119 24.59 8.23 -35.69
C GLU A 119 23.81 8.99 -34.61
N THR A 120 23.14 10.10 -34.96
CA THR A 120 22.31 10.84 -34.01
C THR A 120 21.10 10.02 -33.55
N GLU A 121 20.44 9.31 -34.47
CA GLU A 121 19.35 8.38 -34.15
C GLU A 121 19.83 7.22 -33.26
N ASN A 122 20.99 6.63 -33.56
CA ASN A 122 21.55 5.59 -32.70
C ASN A 122 21.86 6.12 -31.29
N LEU A 123 22.35 7.35 -31.18
CA LEU A 123 22.64 7.96 -29.89
C LEU A 123 21.35 8.23 -29.09
N SER A 124 20.30 8.74 -29.74
CA SER A 124 19.01 8.95 -29.09
C SER A 124 18.39 7.63 -28.66
N LEU A 125 18.36 6.61 -29.52
CA LEU A 125 17.84 5.29 -29.19
C LEU A 125 18.59 4.62 -28.02
N LYS A 126 19.91 4.75 -27.97
CA LYS A 126 20.71 4.26 -26.84
C LYS A 126 20.36 4.97 -25.54
N LYS A 127 20.17 6.29 -25.59
CA LYS A 127 19.76 7.09 -24.43
C LYS A 127 18.37 6.67 -23.93
N ASP A 128 17.44 6.46 -24.85
CA ASP A 128 16.08 6.04 -24.53
C ASP A 128 16.06 4.63 -23.94
N LEU A 129 16.82 3.70 -24.51
CA LEU A 129 16.97 2.35 -23.96
C LEU A 129 17.48 2.39 -22.51
N GLU A 130 18.51 3.19 -22.23
CA GLU A 130 19.04 3.33 -20.87
C GLU A 130 18.02 4.01 -19.92
N ASN A 131 17.20 4.94 -20.41
CA ASN A 131 16.11 5.53 -19.64
C ASN A 131 15.02 4.49 -19.31
N TYR A 132 14.61 3.69 -20.30
CA TYR A 132 13.62 2.63 -20.11
C TYR A 132 14.14 1.58 -19.12
N LYS A 133 15.40 1.17 -19.24
CA LYS A 133 16.01 0.23 -18.31
C LYS A 133 15.97 0.75 -16.86
N ARG A 134 16.36 2.01 -16.64
CA ARG A 134 16.26 2.65 -15.31
C ARG A 134 14.81 2.73 -14.80
N SER A 135 13.85 2.97 -15.68
CA SER A 135 12.43 3.00 -15.33
C SER A 135 11.93 1.62 -14.90
N VAL A 136 12.27 0.59 -15.67
CA VAL A 136 11.94 -0.82 -15.37
C VAL A 136 12.55 -1.24 -14.04
N ASP A 137 13.84 -0.97 -13.81
CA ASP A 137 14.50 -1.30 -12.54
C ASP A 137 13.79 -0.62 -11.35
N LYS A 138 13.33 0.62 -11.53
CA LYS A 138 12.60 1.37 -10.50
C LYS A 138 11.21 0.76 -10.23
N THR A 139 10.46 0.41 -11.27
CA THR A 139 9.14 -0.22 -11.11
C THR A 139 9.25 -1.62 -10.54
N GLU A 140 10.23 -2.42 -10.93
CA GLU A 140 10.51 -3.74 -10.33
C GLU A 140 10.81 -3.62 -8.83
N GLN A 141 11.65 -2.66 -8.43
CA GLN A 141 11.94 -2.42 -7.01
C GLN A 141 10.69 -1.97 -6.22
N ALA A 142 9.85 -1.11 -6.81
CA ALA A 142 8.60 -0.68 -6.18
C ALA A 142 7.61 -1.84 -6.03
N LEU A 143 7.47 -2.67 -7.07
CA LEU A 143 6.61 -3.85 -7.07
C LEU A 143 7.05 -4.85 -6.00
N LEU A 144 8.36 -5.12 -5.88
CA LEU A 144 8.88 -5.98 -4.82
C LEU A 144 8.59 -5.45 -3.41
N LYS A 145 8.63 -4.12 -3.20
CA LYS A 145 8.24 -3.52 -1.92
C LYS A 145 6.74 -3.70 -1.64
N MET A 146 5.89 -3.43 -2.61
CA MET A 146 4.44 -3.60 -2.48
C MET A 146 4.06 -5.07 -2.20
N GLN A 147 4.71 -6.02 -2.87
CA GLN A 147 4.48 -7.45 -2.61
C GLN A 147 4.84 -7.84 -1.17
N LYS A 148 5.97 -7.35 -0.66
CA LYS A 148 6.37 -7.60 0.73
C LYS A 148 5.38 -7.01 1.73
N GLU A 149 4.89 -5.80 1.49
CA GLU A 149 3.90 -5.14 2.35
C GLU A 149 2.56 -5.89 2.33
N ARG A 150 2.07 -6.25 1.15
CA ARG A 150 0.88 -7.10 0.98
C ARG A 150 1.02 -8.41 1.75
N ASP A 151 2.16 -9.08 1.63
CA ASP A 151 2.41 -10.37 2.30
C ASP A 151 2.51 -10.19 3.82
N PHE A 152 3.09 -9.08 4.29
CA PHE A 152 3.12 -8.71 5.70
C PHE A 152 1.71 -8.51 6.25
N HIS A 153 0.87 -7.70 5.59
CA HIS A 153 -0.52 -7.48 5.98
C HIS A 153 -1.32 -8.78 5.96
N ARG A 154 -1.16 -9.62 4.93
CA ARG A 154 -1.85 -10.91 4.83
C ARG A 154 -1.44 -11.86 5.95
N MET A 155 -0.16 -11.92 6.30
CA MET A 155 0.31 -12.72 7.43
C MET A 155 -0.21 -12.16 8.76
N HIS A 156 -0.18 -10.84 8.93
CA HIS A 156 -0.64 -10.17 10.15
C HIS A 156 -2.14 -10.39 10.38
N HIS A 157 -2.97 -10.18 9.35
CA HIS A 157 -4.40 -10.44 9.40
C HIS A 157 -4.70 -11.89 9.79
N LYS A 158 -4.02 -12.88 9.16
CA LYS A 158 -4.16 -14.30 9.54
C LYS A 158 -3.84 -14.55 11.02
N ARG A 159 -2.79 -13.93 11.56
CA ARG A 159 -2.44 -14.02 12.98
C ARG A 159 -3.55 -13.43 13.86
N VAL A 160 -4.01 -12.22 13.55
CA VAL A 160 -5.06 -11.53 14.31
C VAL A 160 -6.35 -12.35 14.33
N VAL A 161 -6.75 -12.94 13.19
CA VAL A 161 -7.92 -13.82 13.13
C VAL A 161 -7.76 -15.06 14.01
N GLN A 162 -6.57 -15.67 14.04
CA GLN A 162 -6.28 -16.80 14.94
C GLN A 162 -6.38 -16.40 16.42
N GLU A 163 -5.82 -15.25 16.80
CA GLU A 163 -5.89 -14.73 18.17
C GLU A 163 -7.33 -14.37 18.56
N LYS A 164 -8.08 -13.71 17.68
CA LYS A 164 -9.51 -13.42 17.85
C LYS A 164 -10.29 -14.70 18.13
N ASN A 165 -10.10 -15.74 17.32
CA ASN A 165 -10.82 -17.00 17.45
C ASN A 165 -10.47 -17.72 18.77
N ARG A 166 -9.21 -17.65 19.19
CA ARG A 166 -8.79 -18.18 20.50
C ARG A 166 -9.50 -17.45 21.65
N LEU A 167 -9.54 -16.11 21.62
CA LEU A 167 -10.22 -15.31 22.64
C LEU A 167 -11.73 -15.57 22.67
N ILE A 168 -12.37 -15.74 21.51
CA ILE A 168 -13.79 -16.12 21.42
C ILE A 168 -14.04 -17.46 22.12
N CYS A 169 -13.17 -18.45 21.89
CA CYS A 169 -13.28 -19.76 22.56
C CYS A 169 -13.11 -19.63 24.09
N ASP A 170 -12.13 -18.86 24.54
CA ASP A 170 -11.90 -18.61 25.96
C ASP A 170 -13.10 -17.91 26.62
N MET A 171 -13.69 -16.91 25.96
CA MET A 171 -14.88 -16.20 26.44
C MET A 171 -16.09 -17.12 26.51
N LYS A 172 -16.31 -17.99 25.51
CA LYS A 172 -17.38 -19.00 25.55
C LYS A 172 -17.21 -19.97 26.72
N ARG A 173 -15.99 -20.45 26.95
CA ARG A 173 -15.66 -21.33 28.08
C ARG A 173 -15.89 -20.64 29.42
N LEU A 174 -15.50 -19.38 29.54
CA LEU A 174 -15.71 -18.59 30.76
C LEU A 174 -17.19 -18.37 31.03
N LYS A 175 -17.98 -18.02 30.01
CA LYS A 175 -19.44 -17.87 30.13
C LYS A 175 -20.11 -19.16 30.59
N ALA A 176 -19.71 -20.31 30.03
CA ALA A 176 -20.22 -21.61 30.46
C ALA A 176 -19.86 -21.92 31.92
N HIS A 177 -18.64 -21.58 32.35
CA HIS A 177 -18.19 -21.74 33.72
C HIS A 177 -19.02 -20.90 34.71
N TYR A 178 -19.29 -19.63 34.40
CA TYR A 178 -20.15 -18.80 35.25
C TYR A 178 -21.61 -19.27 35.28
N ALA A 179 -22.16 -19.69 34.14
CA ALA A 179 -23.50 -20.27 34.09
C ALA A 179 -23.61 -21.54 34.97
N SER A 180 -22.50 -22.29 35.14
CA SER A 180 -22.48 -23.46 36.03
C SER A 180 -22.50 -23.11 37.53
N TYR A 181 -22.06 -21.92 37.93
CA TYR A 181 -22.13 -21.47 39.33
C TYR A 181 -23.50 -20.94 39.73
N GLU A 182 -24.29 -20.43 38.78
CA GLU A 182 -25.66 -19.95 39.00
C GLU A 182 -26.52 -20.90 39.86
N PRO A 183 -26.65 -22.21 39.54
CA PRO A 183 -27.43 -23.13 40.36
C PRO A 183 -26.83 -23.36 41.75
N VAL A 184 -25.50 -23.39 41.88
CA VAL A 184 -24.81 -23.60 43.17
C VAL A 184 -25.05 -22.43 44.12
N LEU A 185 -24.99 -21.20 43.60
CA LEU A 185 -25.29 -19.99 44.36
C LEU A 185 -26.76 -19.95 44.78
N LYS A 186 -27.67 -20.35 43.87
CA LYS A 186 -29.10 -20.44 44.18
C LYS A 186 -29.38 -21.45 45.29
N GLU A 187 -28.82 -22.66 45.19
CA GLU A 187 -28.97 -23.70 46.21
C GLU A 187 -28.41 -23.24 47.56
N LEU A 188 -27.26 -22.56 47.57
CA LEU A 188 -26.65 -22.04 48.80
C LEU A 188 -27.54 -20.98 49.45
N SER A 189 -28.13 -20.08 48.66
CA SER A 189 -29.09 -19.07 49.15
C SER A 189 -30.35 -19.71 49.74
N GLU A 190 -30.91 -20.71 49.05
CA GLU A 190 -32.07 -21.47 49.53
C GLU A 190 -31.75 -22.18 50.86
N LYS A 191 -30.59 -22.85 50.97
CA LYS A 191 -30.14 -23.49 52.21
C LYS A 191 -29.98 -22.49 53.36
N TYR A 192 -29.43 -21.31 53.08
CA TYR A 192 -29.28 -20.26 54.08
C TYR A 192 -30.65 -19.79 54.61
N GLN A 193 -31.61 -19.51 53.72
CA GLN A 193 -32.96 -19.11 54.12
C GLN A 193 -33.69 -20.21 54.91
N ASN A 194 -33.57 -21.48 54.48
CA ASN A 194 -34.15 -22.61 55.19
C ASN A 194 -33.54 -22.79 56.59
N THR A 195 -32.22 -22.65 56.71
CA THR A 195 -31.54 -22.73 58.02
C THR A 195 -31.99 -21.58 58.94
N LEU A 196 -32.15 -20.38 58.39
CA LEU A 196 -32.61 -19.21 59.15
C LEU A 196 -34.04 -19.39 59.66
N THR A 197 -34.95 -19.85 58.80
CA THR A 197 -36.36 -20.12 59.18
C THR A 197 -36.45 -21.24 60.21
N GLN A 198 -35.70 -22.33 60.03
CA GLN A 198 -35.65 -23.43 60.99
C GLN A 198 -35.10 -22.98 62.35
N LYS A 199 -34.02 -22.18 62.37
CA LYS A 199 -33.47 -21.60 63.61
C LYS A 199 -34.52 -20.77 64.36
N MET A 200 -35.28 -19.95 63.64
CA MET A 200 -36.35 -19.15 64.23
C MET A 200 -37.45 -20.03 64.84
N LEU A 201 -37.87 -21.08 64.12
CA LEU A 201 -38.91 -22.01 64.55
C LEU A 201 -38.48 -22.79 65.81
N THR A 202 -37.26 -23.34 65.82
CA THR A 202 -36.68 -24.00 67.00
C THR A 202 -36.51 -23.03 68.18
N SER A 203 -36.27 -21.74 67.92
CA SER A 203 -36.21 -20.75 68.99
C SER A 203 -37.57 -20.54 69.65
N LEU A 204 -38.63 -20.41 68.85
CA LEU A 204 -40.00 -20.27 69.36
C LEU A 204 -40.46 -21.53 70.13
N GLU A 205 -40.12 -22.72 69.65
CA GLU A 205 -40.41 -23.98 70.36
C GLU A 205 -39.70 -24.04 71.71
N ARG A 206 -38.43 -23.62 71.75
CA ARG A 206 -37.66 -23.53 73.01
C ARG A 206 -38.30 -22.53 73.97
N ASP A 207 -38.67 -21.35 73.50
CA ASP A 207 -39.30 -20.31 74.33
C ASP A 207 -40.64 -20.79 74.88
N LYS A 208 -41.44 -21.50 74.07
CA LYS A 208 -42.69 -22.13 74.51
C LYS A 208 -42.45 -23.20 75.58
N ALA A 209 -41.47 -24.08 75.37
CA ALA A 209 -41.13 -25.13 76.34
C ALA A 209 -40.62 -24.54 77.66
N MET A 210 -39.76 -23.51 77.61
CA MET A 210 -39.32 -22.78 78.80
C MET A 210 -40.50 -22.13 79.52
N GLY A 211 -41.41 -21.48 78.80
CA GLY A 211 -42.62 -20.90 79.39
C GLY A 211 -43.50 -21.94 80.11
N GLN A 212 -43.61 -23.15 79.56
CA GLN A 212 -44.29 -24.27 80.22
C GLN A 212 -43.56 -24.72 81.48
N VAL A 213 -42.22 -24.87 81.44
CA VAL A 213 -41.41 -25.25 82.61
C VAL A 213 -41.54 -24.20 83.72
N THR A 214 -41.37 -22.91 83.41
CA THR A 214 -41.53 -21.83 84.39
C THR A 214 -42.94 -21.81 84.97
N GLY A 215 -43.97 -22.03 84.14
CA GLY A 215 -45.36 -22.12 84.61
C GLY A 215 -45.59 -23.31 85.55
N LEU A 216 -45.04 -24.48 85.23
CA LEU A 216 -45.07 -25.66 86.11
C LEU A 216 -44.30 -25.44 87.41
N GLN A 217 -43.14 -24.78 87.34
CA GLN A 217 -42.28 -24.48 88.49
C GLN A 217 -42.96 -23.51 89.46
N ALA A 218 -43.59 -22.45 88.94
CA ALA A 218 -44.40 -21.52 89.75
C ALA A 218 -45.62 -22.21 90.39
N ALA A 219 -46.26 -23.15 89.67
CA ALA A 219 -47.35 -23.95 90.23
C ALA A 219 -46.85 -24.84 91.39
N LEU A 220 -45.67 -25.45 91.24
CA LEU A 220 -45.03 -26.27 92.28
C LEU A 220 -44.67 -25.45 93.52
N GLU A 221 -44.06 -24.27 93.35
CA GLU A 221 -43.75 -23.35 94.46
C GLU A 221 -45.00 -22.89 95.20
N SER A 222 -46.10 -22.58 94.48
CA SER A 222 -47.36 -22.20 95.14
C SER A 222 -48.00 -23.34 95.96
N LEU A 223 -47.71 -24.60 95.59
CA LEU A 223 -48.11 -25.79 96.33
C LEU A 223 -47.20 -26.06 97.55
N GLU A 224 -45.89 -25.78 97.45
CA GLU A 224 -44.94 -25.94 98.56
C GLU A 224 -45.07 -24.85 99.63
N PHE A 225 -45.45 -23.61 99.26
CA PHE A 225 -45.73 -22.52 100.21
C PHE A 225 -47.19 -22.46 100.70
N GLY A 226 -48.04 -23.39 100.23
CA GLY A 226 -49.45 -23.51 100.60
C GLY A 226 -49.74 -24.38 101.84
N TYR A 227 -48.70 -24.84 102.53
CA TYR A 227 -48.77 -25.61 103.79
C TYR A 227 -48.13 -24.86 104.96
#